data_AF-A0A9E2X3Y1-F1
#
_entry.id   AF-A0A9E2X3Y1-F1
#
_cell.length_a   1.000
_cell.length_b   1.000
_cell.length_c   1.000
_cell.angle_alpha   90.00
_cell.angle_beta   90.00
_cell.angle_gamma   90.00
#
_symmetry.space_group_name_H-M   'P 1'
#
loop_
_entity.id
_entity.type
_entity.pdbx_description
1 polymer ?
#
loop_
_entity_poly.entity_id
_entity_poly.type
_entity_poly.pdbx_seq_one_letter_code
_entity_poly.pdbx_strand_id
1 'polypeptide(L)'
;MKVALFGAEGKVGAALLPVLVAAGHEVRPIEIGDEPDVAGLDACVDFTTPDAAPANVRAAIEQGVSCVVGTTGWEPKRLGELAAEAGVRLFVAPNFSIGAVLMMRFAHEAAQYFPRAEIIELHHEAKKDAPSGTARATAELIGGDPVIHSVRLPGLVAHQEVIFGSEGQLLTIRHDTTARESFADGVLLALEKLGSLPAGLTVGLDALL
;
A
#
# COMPACT_ATOMS: atom_id res chain seq x y z
N MET A 1 -7.49 19.45 -0.84
CA MET A 1 -6.03 19.63 -1.01
C MET A 1 -5.72 19.67 -2.50
N LYS A 2 -4.64 20.36 -2.89
CA LYS A 2 -4.00 20.28 -4.20
C LYS A 2 -3.01 19.12 -4.20
N VAL A 3 -3.28 18.10 -5.00
CA VAL A 3 -2.52 16.84 -4.95
C VAL A 3 -1.94 16.54 -6.33
N ALA A 4 -0.63 16.29 -6.41
CA ALA A 4 -0.06 15.67 -7.61
C ALA A 4 -0.32 14.17 -7.60
N LEU A 5 -0.68 13.60 -8.75
CA LEU A 5 -0.80 12.16 -8.94
C LEU A 5 0.18 11.71 -10.02
N PHE A 6 1.30 11.13 -9.60
CA PHE A 6 2.27 10.51 -10.49
C PHE A 6 1.76 9.15 -10.98
N GLY A 7 1.75 8.95 -12.31
CA GLY A 7 1.26 7.73 -12.95
C GLY A 7 -0.26 7.64 -12.99
N ALA A 8 -0.93 8.76 -13.24
CA ALA A 8 -2.39 8.88 -13.30
C ALA A 8 -3.02 8.03 -14.44
N GLU A 9 -2.30 7.79 -15.54
CA GLU A 9 -2.74 6.89 -16.63
C GLU A 9 -2.50 5.40 -16.33
N GLY A 10 -1.73 5.09 -15.29
CA GLY A 10 -1.49 3.72 -14.84
C GLY A 10 -2.76 3.05 -14.31
N LYS A 11 -2.76 1.72 -14.20
CA LYS A 11 -3.94 0.94 -13.75
C LYS A 11 -4.49 1.37 -12.39
N VAL A 12 -3.61 1.77 -11.46
CA VAL A 12 -4.01 2.23 -10.13
C VAL A 12 -4.29 3.72 -10.14
N GLY A 13 -3.45 4.54 -10.78
CA GLY A 13 -3.69 5.98 -10.93
C GLY A 13 -5.04 6.29 -11.57
N ALA A 14 -5.43 5.58 -12.63
CA ALA A 14 -6.69 5.77 -13.32
C ALA A 14 -7.91 5.41 -12.44
N ALA A 15 -7.73 4.47 -11.50
CA ALA A 15 -8.76 4.13 -10.51
C ALA A 15 -8.81 5.16 -9.36
N LEU A 16 -7.66 5.75 -8.98
CA LEU A 16 -7.55 6.73 -7.90
C LEU A 16 -8.04 8.12 -8.29
N LEU A 17 -7.73 8.58 -9.50
CA LEU A 17 -8.05 9.93 -9.97
C LEU A 17 -9.53 10.32 -9.73
N PRO A 18 -10.54 9.55 -10.19
CA PRO A 18 -11.93 9.91 -9.95
C PRO A 18 -12.30 9.90 -8.46
N VAL A 19 -11.70 9.03 -7.66
CA VAL A 19 -11.97 8.95 -6.21
C VAL A 19 -11.39 10.16 -5.48
N LEU A 20 -10.16 10.57 -5.81
CA LEU A 20 -9.53 11.77 -5.25
C LEU A 20 -10.33 13.04 -5.59
N VAL A 21 -10.78 13.17 -6.84
CA VAL A 21 -11.64 14.29 -7.27
C VAL A 21 -12.99 14.27 -6.54
N ALA A 22 -13.63 13.10 -6.42
CA ALA A 22 -14.89 12.95 -5.70
C ALA A 22 -14.77 13.27 -4.19
N ALA A 23 -13.60 13.02 -3.61
CA ALA A 23 -13.27 13.40 -2.23
C ALA A 23 -12.95 14.91 -2.07
N GLY A 24 -13.02 15.70 -3.15
CA GLY A 24 -12.85 17.15 -3.12
C GLY A 24 -11.40 17.63 -3.27
N HIS A 25 -10.48 16.77 -3.73
CA HIS A 25 -9.10 17.17 -4.03
C HIS A 25 -9.01 17.80 -5.43
N GLU A 26 -8.17 18.84 -5.58
CA GLU A 26 -7.75 19.37 -6.87
C GLU A 26 -6.53 18.55 -7.31
N VAL A 27 -6.70 17.68 -8.31
CA VAL A 27 -5.68 16.69 -8.71
C VAL A 27 -4.93 17.15 -9.96
N ARG A 28 -3.60 17.24 -9.86
CA ARG A 28 -2.69 17.45 -11.00
C ARG A 28 -2.09 16.10 -11.42
N PRO A 29 -2.51 15.50 -12.54
CA PRO A 29 -1.85 14.30 -13.06
C PRO A 29 -0.45 14.63 -13.59
N ILE A 30 0.51 13.74 -13.37
CA ILE A 30 1.88 13.83 -13.89
C ILE A 30 2.29 12.46 -14.42
N GLU A 31 2.74 12.40 -15.68
CA GLU A 31 3.12 11.16 -16.36
C GLU A 31 4.63 11.04 -16.57
N ILE A 32 5.04 9.86 -17.02
CA ILE A 32 6.44 9.61 -17.40
C ILE A 32 6.82 10.53 -18.57
N GLY A 33 7.88 11.32 -18.37
CA GLY A 33 8.39 12.25 -19.36
C GLY A 33 7.96 13.70 -19.12
N ASP A 34 6.98 13.92 -18.24
CA ASP A 34 6.62 15.27 -17.78
C ASP A 34 7.69 15.82 -16.83
N GLU A 35 7.79 17.14 -16.77
CA GLU A 35 8.55 17.80 -15.71
C GLU A 35 7.80 17.62 -14.38
N PRO A 36 8.44 17.11 -13.31
CA PRO A 36 7.78 16.85 -12.03
C PRO A 36 7.57 18.15 -11.23
N ASP A 37 6.85 19.13 -11.80
CA ASP A 37 6.48 20.37 -11.11
C ASP A 37 5.33 20.13 -10.14
N VAL A 38 5.70 20.12 -8.85
CA VAL A 38 4.76 19.96 -7.74
C VAL A 38 4.79 21.18 -6.81
N ALA A 39 5.48 22.25 -7.19
CA ALA A 39 5.64 23.43 -6.36
C ALA A 39 4.28 24.04 -5.98
N GLY A 40 4.08 24.28 -4.68
CA GLY A 40 2.84 24.86 -4.15
C GLY A 40 1.64 23.90 -4.08
N LEU A 41 1.85 22.60 -4.30
CA LEU A 41 0.87 21.56 -4.00
C LEU A 41 0.98 21.13 -2.53
N ASP A 42 -0.11 20.59 -1.98
CA ASP A 42 -0.19 20.17 -0.58
C ASP A 42 0.45 18.78 -0.37
N ALA A 43 0.35 17.90 -1.36
CA ALA A 43 0.88 16.54 -1.31
C ALA A 43 1.09 15.94 -2.72
N CYS A 44 1.87 14.87 -2.78
CA CYS A 44 2.00 14.01 -3.96
C CYS A 44 1.54 12.59 -3.62
N VAL A 45 0.93 11.92 -4.60
CA VAL A 45 0.60 10.49 -4.58
C VAL A 45 1.36 9.84 -5.73
N ASP A 46 2.12 8.77 -5.45
CA ASP A 46 2.90 8.05 -6.46
C ASP A 46 2.49 6.58 -6.57
N PHE A 47 1.97 6.23 -7.75
CA PHE A 47 1.69 4.86 -8.20
C PHE A 47 2.28 4.64 -9.60
N THR A 48 3.61 4.70 -9.69
CA THR A 48 4.39 4.56 -10.92
C THR A 48 5.12 3.20 -10.98
N THR A 49 6.42 3.21 -11.27
CA THR A 49 7.28 2.03 -11.39
C THR A 49 8.45 2.14 -10.42
N PRO A 50 9.08 1.02 -10.02
CA PRO A 50 10.23 1.04 -9.12
C PRO A 50 11.39 1.92 -9.61
N ASP A 51 11.53 2.07 -10.93
CA ASP A 51 12.57 2.88 -11.56
C ASP A 51 12.23 4.39 -11.55
N ALA A 52 10.94 4.75 -11.57
CA ALA A 52 10.47 6.15 -11.62
C ALA A 52 10.25 6.76 -10.22
N ALA A 53 9.69 5.99 -9.28
CA ALA A 53 9.30 6.51 -7.97
C ALA A 53 10.44 7.22 -7.21
N PRO A 54 11.69 6.74 -7.19
CA PRO A 54 12.77 7.44 -6.49
C PRO A 54 13.03 8.86 -7.03
N ALA A 55 12.91 9.06 -8.35
CA ALA A 55 13.10 10.37 -8.97
C ALA A 55 11.92 11.30 -8.67
N ASN A 56 10.68 10.80 -8.78
CA ASN A 56 9.47 11.57 -8.46
C ASN A 56 9.46 12.01 -6.99
N VAL A 57 9.73 11.10 -6.08
CA VAL A 57 9.77 11.36 -4.64
C VAL A 57 10.87 12.36 -4.30
N ARG A 58 12.06 12.22 -4.89
CA ARG A 58 13.14 13.20 -4.71
C ARG A 58 12.72 14.59 -5.16
N ALA A 59 12.15 14.72 -6.36
CA ALA A 59 11.72 16.00 -6.91
C ALA A 59 10.67 16.69 -6.02
N ALA A 60 9.73 15.90 -5.47
CA ALA A 60 8.73 16.42 -4.54
C ALA A 60 9.34 16.89 -3.21
N ILE A 61 10.26 16.13 -2.63
CA ILE A 61 10.96 16.51 -1.39
C ILE A 61 11.77 17.80 -1.60
N GLU A 62 12.51 17.90 -2.71
CA GLU A 62 13.32 19.07 -3.06
C GLU A 62 12.46 20.34 -3.29
N GLN A 63 11.19 20.17 -3.67
CA GLN A 63 10.19 21.23 -3.79
C GLN A 63 9.36 21.47 -2.52
N GLY A 64 9.67 20.78 -1.42
CA GLY A 64 9.01 20.96 -0.13
C GLY A 64 7.63 20.30 -0.01
N VAL A 65 7.32 19.29 -0.84
CA VAL A 65 6.03 18.62 -0.86
C VAL A 65 6.12 17.21 -0.25
N SER A 66 5.14 16.87 0.58
CA SER A 66 5.04 15.55 1.23
C SER A 66 4.44 14.50 0.30
N CYS A 67 4.87 13.25 0.42
CA CYS A 67 4.51 12.16 -0.49
C CYS A 67 3.79 11.00 0.20
N VAL A 68 2.79 10.44 -0.49
CA VAL A 68 2.14 9.16 -0.23
C VAL A 68 2.48 8.23 -1.39
N VAL A 69 3.22 7.15 -1.14
CA VAL A 69 3.77 6.30 -2.20
C VAL A 69 3.27 4.86 -2.05
N GLY A 70 2.62 4.37 -3.10
CA GLY A 70 2.21 2.96 -3.22
C GLY A 70 3.04 2.15 -4.21
N THR A 71 3.96 2.80 -4.92
CA THR A 71 4.94 2.09 -5.75
C THR A 71 5.83 1.21 -4.87
N THR A 72 5.89 -0.08 -5.20
CA THR A 72 6.70 -1.10 -4.51
C THR A 72 8.02 -1.35 -5.23
N GLY A 73 8.96 -2.07 -4.61
CA GLY A 73 10.16 -2.60 -5.30
C GLY A 73 11.36 -1.65 -5.35
N TRP A 74 11.36 -0.59 -4.55
CA TRP A 74 12.45 0.36 -4.41
C TRP A 74 12.79 0.57 -2.92
N GLU A 75 13.93 1.20 -2.63
CA GLU A 75 14.45 1.41 -1.27
C GLU A 75 14.16 2.84 -0.79
N PRO A 76 13.28 3.06 0.22
CA PRO A 76 12.86 4.40 0.62
C PRO A 76 13.74 5.08 1.68
N LYS A 77 14.63 4.36 2.38
CA LYS A 77 15.35 4.88 3.56
C LYS A 77 16.14 6.14 3.25
N ARG A 78 16.90 6.16 2.14
CA ARG A 78 17.72 7.34 1.76
C ARG A 78 16.87 8.58 1.45
N LEU A 79 15.70 8.41 0.83
CA LEU A 79 14.78 9.54 0.60
C LEU A 79 14.02 9.92 1.87
N GLY A 80 13.86 8.98 2.81
CA GLY A 80 13.39 9.25 4.16
C GLY A 80 14.28 10.20 4.95
N GLU A 81 15.60 10.00 4.88
CA GLU A 81 16.60 10.89 5.47
C GLU A 81 16.50 12.29 4.86
N LEU A 82 16.43 12.38 3.52
CA LEU A 82 16.24 13.65 2.82
C LEU A 82 14.92 14.34 3.19
N ALA A 83 13.82 13.59 3.30
CA ALA A 83 12.52 14.12 3.70
C ALA A 83 12.56 14.70 5.13
N ALA A 84 13.28 14.05 6.05
CA ALA A 84 13.47 14.55 7.40
C ALA A 84 14.25 15.87 7.43
N GLU A 85 15.33 15.97 6.64
CA GLU A 85 16.12 17.20 6.49
C GLU A 85 15.30 18.36 5.90
N ALA A 86 14.45 18.06 4.91
CA ALA A 86 13.56 19.03 4.28
C ALA A 86 12.31 19.36 5.13
N GLY A 87 12.08 18.65 6.24
CA GLY A 87 10.91 18.85 7.11
C GLY A 87 9.57 18.34 6.52
N VAL A 88 9.62 17.53 5.47
CA VAL A 88 8.44 16.97 4.78
C VAL A 88 8.20 15.51 5.17
N ARG A 89 7.03 14.98 4.83
CA ARG A 89 6.63 13.61 5.16
C ARG A 89 6.75 12.72 3.94
N LEU A 90 7.37 11.56 4.11
CA LEU A 90 7.38 10.49 3.12
C LEU A 90 6.67 9.28 3.71
N PHE A 91 5.43 9.06 3.28
CA PHE A 91 4.65 7.89 3.65
C PHE A 91 4.73 6.84 2.54
N VAL A 92 5.16 5.62 2.85
CA VAL A 92 5.29 4.52 1.89
C VAL A 92 4.53 3.30 2.39
N ALA A 93 3.58 2.79 1.63
CA ALA A 93 2.88 1.55 1.99
C ALA A 93 2.83 0.58 0.81
N PRO A 94 3.23 -0.69 0.99
CA PRO A 94 3.19 -1.68 -0.08
C PRO A 94 1.76 -2.15 -0.39
N ASN A 95 0.79 -1.81 0.47
CA ASN A 95 -0.60 -2.15 0.30
C ASN A 95 -1.48 -1.07 0.96
N PHE A 96 -2.38 -0.49 0.17
CA PHE A 96 -3.33 0.55 0.61
C PHE A 96 -4.74 0.00 0.88
N SER A 97 -4.96 -1.31 0.76
CA SER A 97 -6.22 -1.91 1.17
C SER A 97 -6.29 -1.97 2.70
N ILE A 98 -7.19 -1.17 3.28
CA ILE A 98 -7.45 -1.16 4.73
C ILE A 98 -7.86 -2.56 5.20
N GLY A 99 -8.72 -3.25 4.44
CA GLY A 99 -9.17 -4.60 4.76
C GLY A 99 -8.02 -5.61 4.81
N ALA A 100 -7.08 -5.55 3.87
CA ALA A 100 -5.91 -6.42 3.88
C ALA A 100 -5.02 -6.16 5.10
N VAL A 101 -4.80 -4.88 5.45
CA VAL A 101 -3.98 -4.49 6.60
C VAL A 101 -4.62 -4.92 7.92
N LEU A 102 -5.93 -4.73 8.07
CA LEU A 102 -6.68 -5.22 9.24
C LEU A 102 -6.66 -6.75 9.35
N MET A 103 -6.82 -7.47 8.23
CA MET A 103 -6.69 -8.93 8.21
C MET A 103 -5.32 -9.38 8.73
N MET A 104 -4.22 -8.75 8.27
CA MET A 104 -2.87 -9.08 8.74
C MET A 104 -2.70 -8.79 10.23
N ARG A 105 -3.20 -7.64 10.72
CA ARG A 105 -3.16 -7.26 12.14
C ARG A 105 -3.93 -8.26 13.02
N PHE A 106 -5.15 -8.63 12.62
CA PHE A 106 -5.95 -9.59 13.37
C PHE A 106 -5.37 -11.01 13.29
N ALA A 107 -4.75 -11.38 12.18
CA ALA A 107 -4.03 -12.66 12.08
C ALA A 107 -2.82 -12.70 13.02
N HIS A 108 -2.06 -11.61 13.14
CA HIS A 108 -0.96 -11.52 14.10
C HIS A 108 -1.44 -11.67 15.55
N GLU A 109 -2.54 -11.01 15.91
CA GLU A 109 -3.16 -11.14 17.23
C GLU A 109 -3.66 -12.57 17.49
N ALA A 110 -4.36 -13.18 16.53
CA ALA A 110 -4.87 -14.54 16.63
C ALA A 110 -3.74 -15.57 16.79
N ALA A 111 -2.59 -15.38 16.13
CA ALA A 111 -1.46 -16.29 16.17
C ALA A 111 -0.91 -16.52 17.60
N GLN A 112 -1.17 -15.61 18.53
CA GLN A 112 -0.77 -15.76 19.93
C GLN A 112 -1.56 -16.83 20.69
N TYR A 113 -2.74 -17.22 20.18
CA TYR A 113 -3.68 -18.10 20.86
C TYR A 113 -3.85 -19.47 20.18
N PHE A 114 -3.37 -19.62 18.95
CA PHE A 114 -3.54 -20.84 18.16
C PHE A 114 -2.19 -21.52 17.89
N PRO A 115 -2.10 -22.85 18.03
CA PRO A 115 -0.83 -23.57 17.87
C PRO A 115 -0.36 -23.69 16.41
N ARG A 116 -1.27 -23.57 15.44
CA ARG A 116 -0.95 -23.65 14.00
C ARG A 116 -1.86 -22.75 13.17
N ALA A 117 -1.29 -22.26 12.08
CA ALA A 117 -1.98 -21.53 11.04
C ALA A 117 -1.55 -22.01 9.64
N GLU A 118 -2.44 -21.88 8.67
CA GLU A 118 -2.14 -21.97 7.25
C GLU A 118 -2.70 -20.75 6.52
N ILE A 119 -2.09 -20.40 5.38
CA ILE A 119 -2.50 -19.27 4.55
C ILE A 119 -2.92 -19.78 3.19
N ILE A 120 -4.08 -19.34 2.71
CA ILE A 120 -4.54 -19.57 1.35
C ILE A 120 -4.64 -18.22 0.66
N GLU A 121 -3.90 -18.03 -0.43
CA GLU A 121 -3.99 -16.84 -1.27
C GLU A 121 -4.50 -17.20 -2.65
N LEU A 122 -5.37 -16.36 -3.20
CA LEU A 122 -6.00 -16.58 -4.49
C LEU A 122 -5.87 -15.31 -5.34
N HIS A 123 -5.37 -15.47 -6.57
CA HIS A 123 -5.14 -14.36 -7.50
C HIS A 123 -5.49 -14.75 -8.93
N HIS A 124 -5.61 -13.75 -9.81
CA HIS A 124 -5.77 -13.97 -11.25
C HIS A 124 -4.64 -14.84 -11.83
N GLU A 125 -4.96 -15.59 -12.89
CA GLU A 125 -4.02 -16.54 -13.54
C GLU A 125 -2.72 -15.89 -14.04
N ALA A 126 -2.78 -14.63 -14.48
CA ALA A 126 -1.60 -13.91 -14.99
C ALA A 126 -0.59 -13.45 -13.92
N LYS A 127 -0.85 -13.68 -12.62
CA LYS A 127 0.05 -13.25 -11.55
C LYS A 127 1.26 -14.18 -11.50
N LYS A 128 2.45 -13.61 -11.79
CA LYS A 128 3.70 -14.36 -11.96
C LYS A 128 4.33 -14.82 -10.65
N ASP A 129 4.20 -14.03 -9.58
CA ASP A 129 4.77 -14.35 -8.27
C ASP A 129 3.86 -15.29 -7.47
N ALA A 130 4.47 -16.27 -6.81
CA ALA A 130 3.85 -17.15 -5.82
C ALA A 130 4.90 -17.52 -4.75
N PRO A 131 4.54 -17.56 -3.45
CA PRO A 131 3.33 -16.96 -2.88
C PRO A 131 3.32 -15.43 -3.03
N SER A 132 2.13 -14.82 -2.98
CA SER A 132 1.97 -13.36 -3.08
C SER A 132 2.74 -12.58 -2.00
N GLY A 133 3.11 -11.33 -2.28
CA GLY A 133 3.79 -10.45 -1.32
C GLY A 133 3.03 -10.29 0.00
N THR A 134 1.70 -10.08 -0.05
CA THR A 134 0.85 -10.00 1.14
C THR A 134 0.88 -11.30 1.95
N ALA A 135 0.83 -12.46 1.30
CA ALA A 135 0.88 -13.75 1.99
C ALA A 135 2.21 -13.97 2.69
N ARG A 136 3.33 -13.59 2.05
CA ARG A 136 4.67 -13.64 2.67
C ARG A 136 4.76 -12.72 3.88
N ALA A 137 4.29 -11.47 3.76
CA ALA A 137 4.27 -10.52 4.87
C ALA A 137 3.38 -11.02 6.02
N THR A 138 2.25 -11.64 5.70
CA THR A 138 1.36 -12.23 6.72
C THR A 138 2.05 -13.38 7.43
N ALA A 139 2.70 -14.28 6.70
CA ALA A 139 3.44 -15.41 7.28
C ALA A 139 4.57 -14.95 8.21
N GLU A 140 5.30 -13.91 7.81
CA GLU A 140 6.34 -13.28 8.63
C GLU A 140 5.76 -12.67 9.92
N LEU A 141 4.64 -11.95 9.81
CA LEU A 141 3.96 -11.34 10.97
C LEU A 141 3.43 -12.39 11.96
N ILE A 142 2.82 -13.47 11.49
CA ILE A 142 2.25 -14.49 12.40
C ILE A 142 3.30 -15.47 12.95
N GLY A 143 4.45 -15.60 12.27
CA GLY A 143 5.53 -16.50 12.67
C GLY A 143 5.14 -17.99 12.55
N GLY A 144 6.01 -18.88 13.03
CA GLY A 144 5.75 -20.32 13.05
C GLY A 144 5.82 -21.04 11.69
N ASP A 145 6.25 -20.34 10.64
CA ASP A 145 6.42 -20.86 9.26
C ASP A 145 5.15 -21.55 8.71
N PRO A 146 4.03 -20.81 8.62
CA PRO A 146 2.76 -21.37 8.15
C PRO A 146 2.89 -21.81 6.69
N VAL A 147 2.24 -22.91 6.33
CA VAL A 147 2.15 -23.33 4.93
C VAL A 147 1.33 -22.32 4.15
N ILE A 148 1.83 -21.90 2.98
CA ILE A 148 1.13 -20.98 2.08
C ILE A 148 0.70 -21.72 0.81
N HIS A 149 -0.62 -21.73 0.56
CA HIS A 149 -1.24 -22.30 -0.63
C HIS A 149 -1.58 -21.19 -1.62
N SER A 150 -1.13 -21.32 -2.87
CA SER A 150 -1.32 -20.29 -3.90
C SER A 150 -2.25 -20.79 -5.01
N VAL A 151 -3.42 -20.16 -5.14
CA VAL A 151 -4.42 -20.45 -6.17
C VAL A 151 -4.34 -19.41 -7.28
N ARG A 152 -4.35 -19.87 -8.53
CA ARG A 152 -4.33 -19.02 -9.73
C ARG A 152 -5.48 -19.43 -10.64
N LEU A 153 -6.53 -18.61 -10.71
CA LEU A 153 -7.72 -18.91 -11.51
C LEU A 153 -8.22 -17.67 -12.27
N PRO A 154 -8.83 -17.84 -13.46
CA PRO A 154 -9.59 -16.78 -14.11
C PRO A 154 -10.71 -16.25 -13.21
N GLY A 155 -10.97 -14.94 -13.27
CA GLY A 155 -12.04 -14.27 -12.51
C GLY A 155 -11.68 -13.79 -11.10
N LEU A 156 -10.56 -14.26 -10.54
CA LEU A 156 -10.05 -13.74 -9.27
C LEU A 156 -9.32 -12.41 -9.45
N VAL A 157 -9.29 -11.57 -8.40
CA VAL A 157 -8.47 -10.36 -8.36
C VAL A 157 -7.32 -10.56 -7.38
N ALA A 158 -7.61 -10.47 -6.08
CA ALA A 158 -6.67 -10.75 -5.01
C ALA A 158 -7.45 -11.07 -3.72
N HIS A 159 -7.17 -12.22 -3.13
CA HIS A 159 -7.88 -12.75 -1.97
C HIS A 159 -6.89 -13.46 -1.05
N GLN A 160 -7.16 -13.42 0.25
CA GLN A 160 -6.36 -14.17 1.21
C GLN A 160 -7.20 -14.60 2.40
N GLU A 161 -6.94 -15.83 2.86
CA GLU A 161 -7.44 -16.40 4.10
C GLU A 161 -6.27 -16.81 4.98
N VAL A 162 -6.40 -16.53 6.28
CA VAL A 162 -5.57 -17.15 7.32
C VAL A 162 -6.47 -18.03 8.16
N ILE A 163 -6.13 -19.31 8.24
CA ILE A 163 -6.91 -20.32 8.95
C ILE A 163 -6.08 -20.78 10.15
N PHE A 164 -6.61 -20.56 11.35
CA PHE A 164 -6.03 -21.02 12.60
C PHE A 164 -6.81 -22.22 13.13
N GLY A 165 -6.10 -23.20 13.71
CA GLY A 165 -6.72 -24.41 14.25
C GLY A 165 -6.23 -24.76 15.64
N SER A 166 -7.17 -25.15 16.50
CA SER A 166 -6.90 -25.76 17.81
C SER A 166 -7.93 -26.86 18.09
N GLU A 167 -7.78 -27.59 19.20
CA GLU A 167 -8.74 -28.64 19.56
C GLU A 167 -10.17 -28.07 19.67
N GLY A 168 -11.10 -28.64 18.90
CA GLY A 168 -12.52 -28.28 18.93
C GLY A 168 -12.93 -26.97 18.24
N GLN A 169 -12.01 -26.22 17.60
CA GLN A 169 -12.35 -24.95 16.96
C GLN A 169 -11.43 -24.56 15.79
N LEU A 170 -11.94 -23.70 14.92
CA LEU A 170 -11.22 -23.03 13.83
C LEU A 170 -11.54 -21.53 13.86
N LEU A 171 -10.57 -20.71 13.49
CA LEU A 171 -10.76 -19.29 13.20
C LEU A 171 -10.27 -19.01 11.78
N THR A 172 -11.12 -18.44 10.95
CA THR A 172 -10.75 -17.99 9.60
C THR A 172 -10.88 -16.48 9.52
N ILE A 173 -9.81 -15.82 9.07
CA ILE A 173 -9.80 -14.38 8.78
C ILE A 173 -9.58 -14.23 7.28
N ARG A 174 -10.57 -13.66 6.58
CA ARG A 174 -10.58 -13.54 5.11
C ARG A 174 -10.65 -12.08 4.67
N HIS A 175 -9.87 -11.76 3.64
CA HIS A 175 -9.97 -10.50 2.90
C HIS A 175 -10.15 -10.76 1.40
N ASP A 176 -11.08 -10.02 0.79
CA ASP A 176 -11.39 -10.09 -0.63
C ASP A 176 -11.28 -8.71 -1.28
N THR A 177 -10.35 -8.57 -2.22
CA THR A 177 -10.31 -7.42 -3.11
C THR A 177 -11.19 -7.69 -4.32
N THR A 178 -12.29 -6.96 -4.47
CA THR A 178 -13.19 -7.10 -5.63
C THR A 178 -12.81 -6.20 -6.79
N ALA A 179 -12.13 -5.08 -6.51
CA ALA A 179 -11.73 -4.09 -7.51
C ALA A 179 -10.52 -3.27 -7.01
N ARG A 180 -9.84 -2.53 -7.90
CA ARG A 180 -8.61 -1.76 -7.57
C ARG A 180 -8.89 -0.51 -6.75
N GLU A 181 -10.14 -0.07 -6.76
CA GLU A 181 -10.72 1.00 -5.98
C GLU A 181 -10.56 0.76 -4.48
N SER A 182 -10.35 -0.50 -4.06
CA SER A 182 -10.08 -0.85 -2.66
C SER A 182 -8.81 -0.21 -2.07
N PHE A 183 -7.90 0.28 -2.92
CA PHE A 183 -6.72 1.03 -2.48
C PHE A 183 -7.03 2.50 -2.18
N ALA A 184 -8.12 3.04 -2.72
CA ALA A 184 -8.38 4.47 -2.65
C ALA A 184 -8.64 4.93 -1.22
N ASP A 185 -9.37 4.16 -0.43
CA ASP A 185 -9.67 4.50 0.97
C ASP A 185 -8.40 4.61 1.82
N GLY A 186 -7.42 3.72 1.60
CA GLY A 186 -6.13 3.83 2.29
C GLY A 186 -5.33 5.04 1.83
N VAL A 187 -5.38 5.39 0.55
CA VAL A 187 -4.70 6.58 0.02
C VAL A 187 -5.30 7.86 0.61
N LEU A 188 -6.64 7.93 0.66
CA LEU A 188 -7.35 9.03 1.30
C LEU A 188 -7.02 9.16 2.78
N LEU A 189 -7.02 8.03 3.52
CA LEU A 189 -6.59 8.00 4.92
C LEU A 189 -5.15 8.50 5.09
N ALA A 190 -4.24 8.09 4.20
CA ALA A 190 -2.86 8.54 4.23
C ALA A 190 -2.73 10.04 3.96
N LEU A 191 -3.47 10.58 2.99
CA LEU A 191 -3.50 12.02 2.71
C LEU A 191 -4.08 12.81 3.89
N GLU A 192 -5.17 12.34 4.48
CA GLU A 192 -5.81 12.96 5.64
C GLU A 192 -4.85 13.06 6.84
N LYS A 193 -4.14 11.96 7.13
CA LYS A 193 -3.24 11.87 8.29
C LYS A 193 -1.82 12.38 8.00
N LEU A 194 -1.47 12.70 6.75
CA LEU A 194 -0.12 13.04 6.34
C LEU A 194 0.49 14.17 7.20
N GLY A 195 -0.27 15.22 7.46
CA GLY A 195 0.19 16.37 8.26
C GLY A 195 0.49 16.03 9.74
N SER A 196 -0.11 14.95 10.26
CA SER A 196 0.09 14.49 11.65
C SER A 196 1.33 13.61 11.84
N LEU A 197 1.91 13.11 10.75
CA LEU A 197 3.11 12.27 10.80
C LEU A 197 4.37 13.09 11.10
N PRO A 198 5.39 12.48 11.72
CA PRO A 198 6.71 13.11 11.84
C PRO A 198 7.34 13.31 10.47
N ALA A 199 8.18 14.33 10.32
CA ALA A 199 8.99 14.50 9.12
C ALA A 199 9.91 13.28 8.91
N GLY A 200 10.18 12.94 7.65
CA GLY A 200 10.90 11.74 7.26
C GLY A 200 10.00 10.58 6.85
N LEU A 201 10.55 9.36 6.92
CA LEU A 201 9.90 8.15 6.44
C LEU A 201 8.95 7.53 7.47
N THR A 202 7.71 7.28 7.05
CA THR A 202 6.75 6.39 7.71
C THR A 202 6.42 5.24 6.76
N VAL A 203 6.48 4.00 7.25
CA VAL A 203 6.24 2.80 6.43
C VAL A 203 5.02 2.03 6.92
N GLY A 204 4.17 1.62 5.99
CA GLY A 204 3.02 0.75 6.26
C GLY A 204 1.74 1.51 6.61
N LEU A 205 0.61 1.02 6.11
CA LEU A 205 -0.71 1.60 6.41
C LEU A 205 -1.15 1.36 7.85
N ASP A 206 -0.61 0.33 8.50
CA ASP A 206 -0.82 0.02 9.91
C ASP A 206 -0.38 1.16 10.84
N ALA A 207 0.63 1.95 10.45
CA ALA A 207 1.05 3.14 11.19
C ALA A 207 -0.04 4.23 11.29
N LEU A 208 -1.11 4.12 10.48
CA LEU A 208 -2.23 5.04 10.44
C LEU A 208 -3.51 4.47 11.09
N LEU A 209 -3.53 3.21 11.52
CA LEU A 209 -4.70 2.50 12.06
C LEU A 209 -4.64 2.26 13.57
#